data_AF-A0A2N2ADD3-F1
#
_entry.id   AF-A0A2N2ADD3-F1
#
_cell.length_a   1.000
_cell.length_b   1.000
_cell.length_c   1.000
_cell.angle_alpha   90.00
_cell.angle_beta   90.00
_cell.angle_gamma   90.00
#
_symmetry.space_group_name_H-M   'P 1'
#
loop_
_entity.id
_entity.type
_entity.pdbx_description
1 polymer ?
#
loop_
_entity_poly.entity_id
_entity_poly.type
_entity_poly.pdbx_seq_one_letter_code
_entity_poly.pdbx_strand_id
1 'polypeptide(L)'
;MAWEFLYSVRREFQGDSNWGDMYMKSADNKAWEWLCYTYELPWKADAAGKSINKKSRVEMGVYELRVRTDGKSRDQGGKGWRLELRNTKHRDNVQIHRAAPSMYIEGCILPVHFNTFSASTIRKGDRLIRSKSIELMDKIQSRWSTLLNSGTVTGAPTLCIAETLPAELSTNRSHAHA
;
A
#
# COMPACT_ATOMS: atom_id res chain seq x y z
N MET A 1 14.52 -5.95 -15.63
CA MET A 1 14.89 -5.64 -14.24
C MET A 1 13.64 -5.21 -13.50
N ALA A 2 13.56 -5.33 -12.17
CA ALA A 2 12.44 -4.75 -11.43
C ALA A 2 12.58 -3.21 -11.37
N TRP A 3 11.49 -2.47 -11.17
CA TRP A 3 11.51 -1.01 -11.07
C TRP A 3 10.72 -0.50 -9.87
N GLU A 4 11.10 0.67 -9.36
CA GLU A 4 10.49 1.25 -8.16
C GLU A 4 9.16 1.91 -8.49
N PHE A 5 8.07 1.49 -7.86
CA PHE A 5 6.76 2.09 -8.11
C PHE A 5 6.15 2.72 -6.86
N LEU A 6 6.13 1.98 -5.76
CA LEU A 6 5.63 2.45 -4.47
C LEU A 6 6.75 2.41 -3.42
N TYR A 7 6.67 3.33 -2.48
CA TYR A 7 7.54 3.38 -1.31
C TYR A 7 6.69 3.56 -0.06
N SER A 8 6.90 2.77 0.98
CA SER A 8 6.19 2.88 2.25
C SER A 8 7.20 3.11 3.37
N VAL A 9 7.01 4.19 4.11
CA VAL A 9 7.78 4.49 5.33
C VAL A 9 6.92 4.20 6.53
N ARG A 10 7.36 3.27 7.38
CA ARG A 10 6.67 2.97 8.63
C ARG A 10 7.10 3.98 9.70
N ARG A 11 6.14 4.49 10.47
CA ARG A 11 6.42 5.49 11.52
C ARG A 11 7.15 4.90 12.73
N GLU A 12 6.92 3.63 13.03
CA GLU A 12 7.65 2.90 14.06
C GLU A 12 8.04 1.52 13.54
N PHE A 13 9.33 1.22 13.59
CA PHE A 13 9.86 -0.14 13.40
C PHE A 13 9.80 -0.86 14.75
N GLN A 14 9.15 -2.03 14.78
CA GLN A 14 8.92 -2.83 16.00
C GLN A 14 7.96 -2.24 17.04
N GLY A 15 7.41 -1.05 16.80
CA GLY A 15 6.31 -0.50 17.59
C GLY A 15 4.94 -1.08 17.21
N ASP A 16 3.97 -0.88 18.10
CA ASP A 16 2.56 -1.26 17.89
C ASP A 16 1.80 -0.25 17.00
N SER A 17 2.50 0.75 16.45
CA SER A 17 1.90 1.66 15.48
C SER A 17 1.50 0.94 14.20
N ASN A 18 0.22 1.10 13.87
CA ASN A 18 -0.37 0.57 12.65
C ASN A 18 -0.07 1.44 11.42
N TRP A 19 0.68 2.53 11.58
CA TRP A 19 0.69 3.64 10.62
C TRP A 19 2.00 3.78 9.85
N GLY A 20 1.86 4.16 8.58
CA GLY A 20 2.96 4.58 7.71
C GLY A 20 2.53 5.66 6.74
N ASP A 21 3.48 6.10 5.93
CA ASP A 21 3.27 7.02 4.81
C ASP A 21 3.63 6.27 3.52
N MET A 22 2.81 6.39 2.48
CA MET A 22 3.08 5.82 1.16
C MET A 22 3.33 6.92 0.14
N TYR A 23 4.31 6.66 -0.70
CA TYR A 23 4.75 7.47 -1.82
C TYR A 23 4.63 6.64 -3.11
N MET A 24 4.47 7.34 -4.22
CA MET A 24 4.33 6.74 -5.53
C MET A 24 5.21 7.48 -6.53
N LYS A 25 5.84 6.77 -7.46
CA LYS A 25 6.60 7.41 -8.54
C LYS A 25 5.72 8.32 -9.38
N SER A 26 6.25 9.51 -9.71
CA SER A 26 5.66 10.48 -10.63
C SER A 26 5.40 9.87 -12.01
N ALA A 27 4.52 10.48 -12.81
CA ALA A 27 4.15 9.94 -14.13
C ALA A 27 5.32 9.89 -15.13
N ASP A 28 6.37 10.68 -14.91
CA ASP A 28 7.61 10.68 -15.68
C ASP A 28 8.72 9.79 -15.08
N ASN A 29 8.40 9.05 -14.01
CA ASN A 29 9.31 8.18 -13.26
C ASN A 29 10.51 8.88 -12.58
N LYS A 30 10.53 10.22 -12.51
CA LYS A 30 11.70 10.97 -12.01
C LYS A 30 11.65 11.27 -10.52
N ALA A 31 10.47 11.47 -9.96
CA ALA A 31 10.29 11.94 -8.59
C ALA A 31 9.37 11.00 -7.79
N TRP A 32 9.42 11.15 -6.47
CA TRP A 32 8.48 10.52 -5.55
C TRP A 32 7.45 11.52 -5.07
N GLU A 33 6.18 11.16 -5.20
CA GLU A 33 5.05 11.97 -4.74
C GLU A 33 4.46 11.33 -3.49
N TRP A 34 4.21 12.12 -2.45
CA TRP A 34 3.42 11.63 -1.31
C TRP A 34 2.00 11.28 -1.80
N LEU A 35 1.53 10.08 -1.45
CA LEU A 35 0.25 9.57 -1.90
C LEU A 35 -0.79 9.58 -0.78
N CYS A 36 -0.47 8.93 0.34
CA CYS A 36 -1.43 8.71 1.43
C CYS A 36 -0.74 8.20 2.70
N TYR A 37 -1.53 8.02 3.76
CA TYR A 37 -1.15 7.19 4.88
C TYR A 37 -1.44 5.71 4.57
N THR A 38 -0.71 4.82 5.22
CA THR A 38 -0.98 3.39 5.21
C THR A 38 -1.37 2.90 6.59
N TYR A 39 -2.29 1.96 6.63
CA TYR A 39 -2.64 1.22 7.82
C TYR A 39 -2.35 -0.27 7.63
N GLU A 40 -1.49 -0.81 8.49
CA GLU A 40 -1.09 -2.21 8.53
C GLU A 40 -1.30 -2.74 9.95
N LEU A 41 -1.78 -3.97 10.10
CA LEU A 41 -1.89 -4.59 11.42
C LEU A 41 -0.55 -5.23 11.84
N PRO A 42 0.06 -4.81 12.97
CA PRO A 42 1.30 -5.35 13.49
C PRO A 42 1.21 -6.86 13.61
N TRP A 43 2.27 -7.51 13.16
CA TRP A 43 2.37 -8.95 13.19
C TRP A 43 3.38 -9.39 14.24
N LYS A 44 3.30 -10.66 14.61
CA LYS A 44 4.32 -11.39 15.35
C LYS A 44 4.66 -12.64 14.55
N ALA A 45 5.95 -12.94 14.41
CA ALA A 45 6.45 -14.12 13.74
C ALA A 45 6.67 -15.27 14.73
N ASP A 46 6.54 -16.51 14.27
CA ASP A 46 7.16 -17.65 14.94
C ASP A 46 8.65 -17.77 14.56
N ALA A 47 9.32 -18.78 15.11
CA ALA A 47 10.73 -19.05 14.82
C ALA A 47 11.01 -19.39 13.33
N ALA A 48 9.98 -19.73 12.55
CA ALA A 48 10.06 -19.99 11.12
C ALA A 48 9.74 -18.75 10.26
N GLY A 49 9.48 -17.59 10.88
CA GLY A 49 9.14 -16.36 10.17
C GLY A 49 7.69 -16.27 9.71
N LYS A 50 6.78 -17.12 10.21
CA LYS A 50 5.36 -17.15 9.84
C LYS A 50 4.51 -16.43 10.88
N SER A 51 3.45 -15.73 10.46
CA SER A 51 2.58 -15.06 11.44
C SER A 51 1.83 -16.05 12.32
N ILE A 52 1.94 -15.80 13.62
CA ILE A 52 1.19 -16.52 14.66
C ILE A 52 -0.26 -16.01 14.82
N ASN A 53 -0.57 -14.80 14.32
CA ASN A 53 -1.86 -14.12 14.57
C ASN A 53 -2.64 -13.80 13.28
N LYS A 54 -2.24 -14.38 12.14
CA LYS A 54 -2.83 -14.12 10.82
C LYS A 54 -2.85 -12.62 10.46
N LYS A 55 -1.97 -11.78 11.03
CA LYS A 55 -1.78 -10.38 10.64
C LYS A 55 -0.60 -10.25 9.66
N SER A 56 -0.57 -9.18 8.88
CA SER A 56 0.24 -9.12 7.66
C SER A 56 1.04 -7.85 7.45
N ARG A 57 1.43 -7.16 8.53
CA ARG A 57 2.60 -6.28 8.44
C ARG A 57 3.78 -7.17 8.00
N VAL A 58 4.23 -7.05 6.77
CA VAL A 58 5.36 -7.84 6.25
C VAL A 58 6.69 -7.28 6.76
N GLU A 59 7.79 -8.00 6.59
CA GLU A 59 9.10 -7.44 6.89
C GLU A 59 9.41 -6.21 6.01
N MET A 60 10.47 -5.49 6.36
CA MET A 60 11.00 -4.44 5.49
C MET A 60 11.77 -5.08 4.35
N GLY A 61 11.78 -4.40 3.21
CA GLY A 61 12.41 -4.91 2.01
C GLY A 61 11.70 -4.46 0.75
N VAL A 62 12.11 -5.06 -0.35
CA VAL A 62 11.60 -4.76 -1.69
C VAL A 62 10.78 -5.95 -2.17
N TYR A 63 9.52 -5.69 -2.51
CA TYR A 63 8.58 -6.71 -2.94
C TYR A 63 8.10 -6.42 -4.36
N GLU A 64 8.21 -7.40 -5.26
CA GLU A 64 7.57 -7.31 -6.56
C GLU A 64 6.04 -7.26 -6.40
N LEU A 65 5.42 -6.40 -7.19
CA LEU A 65 3.99 -6.19 -7.21
C LEU A 65 3.38 -6.92 -8.40
N ARG A 66 2.30 -7.67 -8.14
CA ARG A 66 1.48 -8.30 -9.16
C ARG A 66 0.06 -7.77 -9.12
N VAL A 67 -0.47 -7.37 -10.27
CA VAL A 67 -1.90 -7.05 -10.40
C VAL A 67 -2.73 -8.31 -10.16
N ARG A 68 -3.73 -8.19 -9.29
CA ARG A 68 -4.80 -9.17 -9.13
C ARG A 68 -6.12 -8.59 -9.59
N THR A 69 -6.81 -9.39 -10.39
CA THR A 69 -8.16 -9.09 -10.91
C THR A 69 -9.16 -10.18 -10.55
N ASP A 70 -8.79 -11.13 -9.68
CA ASP A 70 -9.68 -12.22 -9.28
C ASP A 70 -10.86 -11.74 -8.41
N GLY A 71 -11.97 -12.50 -8.45
CA GLY A 71 -13.20 -12.19 -7.73
C GLY A 71 -14.14 -11.25 -8.49
N LYS A 72 -15.29 -10.93 -7.86
CA LYS A 72 -16.28 -10.02 -8.46
C LYS A 72 -15.67 -8.64 -8.73
N SER A 73 -16.13 -8.01 -9.80
CA SER A 73 -15.77 -6.64 -10.17
C SER A 73 -16.33 -5.62 -9.18
N ARG A 74 -15.85 -4.37 -9.23
CA ARG A 74 -16.22 -3.32 -8.27
C ARG A 74 -17.70 -2.95 -8.34
N ASP A 75 -18.24 -2.87 -9.55
CA ASP A 75 -19.66 -2.65 -9.87
C ASP A 75 -20.58 -3.74 -9.32
N GLN A 76 -20.05 -4.96 -9.13
CA GLN A 76 -20.75 -6.08 -8.49
C GLN A 76 -20.49 -6.18 -6.98
N GLY A 77 -19.97 -5.11 -6.37
CA GLY A 77 -19.62 -5.08 -4.94
C GLY A 77 -18.38 -5.90 -4.57
N GLY A 78 -17.64 -6.40 -5.55
CA GLY A 78 -16.45 -7.24 -5.36
C GLY A 78 -15.16 -6.47 -5.12
N LYS A 79 -14.04 -7.18 -5.04
CA LYS A 79 -12.77 -6.63 -4.52
C LYS A 79 -12.09 -5.64 -5.47
N GLY A 80 -12.36 -5.74 -6.78
CA GLY A 80 -11.77 -4.86 -7.80
C GLY A 80 -10.27 -5.06 -7.97
N TRP A 81 -9.62 -4.06 -8.59
CA TRP A 81 -8.18 -4.02 -8.86
C TRP A 81 -7.36 -3.94 -7.57
N ARG A 82 -6.34 -4.79 -7.46
CA ARG A 82 -5.50 -4.94 -6.26
C ARG A 82 -4.06 -5.22 -6.67
N LEU A 83 -3.12 -4.86 -5.80
CA LEU A 83 -1.72 -5.24 -5.95
C LEU A 83 -1.36 -6.26 -4.88
N GLU A 84 -0.76 -7.38 -5.28
CA GLU A 84 -0.24 -8.40 -4.39
C GLU A 84 1.28 -8.30 -4.32
N LEU A 85 1.83 -8.37 -3.10
CA LEU A 85 3.25 -8.47 -2.85
C LEU A 85 3.69 -9.92 -3.06
N ARG A 86 4.73 -10.13 -3.86
CA ARG A 86 5.32 -11.46 -4.09
C ARG A 86 6.44 -11.75 -3.11
N ASN A 87 6.69 -13.04 -2.86
CA ASN A 87 7.82 -13.53 -2.08
C ASN A 87 7.94 -12.92 -0.69
N THR A 88 6.79 -12.66 -0.03
CA THR A 88 6.75 -12.14 1.34
C THR A 88 7.32 -13.13 2.36
N LYS A 89 7.46 -14.42 1.98
CA LYS A 89 7.90 -15.60 2.77
C LYS A 89 6.98 -15.97 3.93
N HIS A 90 6.39 -14.96 4.56
CA HIS A 90 5.53 -15.05 5.71
C HIS A 90 4.09 -15.47 5.33
N ARG A 91 3.48 -14.81 4.32
CA ARG A 91 2.08 -15.06 3.97
C ARG A 91 1.79 -14.83 2.49
N ASP A 92 1.08 -15.76 1.88
CA ASP A 92 0.50 -15.55 0.56
C ASP A 92 -0.64 -14.52 0.59
N ASN A 93 -0.84 -13.84 -0.54
CA ASN A 93 -1.94 -12.90 -0.73
C ASN A 93 -1.87 -11.62 0.12
N VAL A 94 -0.66 -11.16 0.50
CA VAL A 94 -0.51 -9.82 1.09
C VAL A 94 -0.77 -8.78 0.01
N GLN A 95 -1.71 -7.88 0.26
CA GLN A 95 -2.25 -7.00 -0.79
C GLN A 95 -2.36 -5.53 -0.37
N ILE A 96 -2.16 -4.65 -1.34
CA ILE A 96 -2.64 -3.27 -1.32
C ILE A 96 -4.01 -3.27 -2.02
N HIS A 97 -5.04 -2.86 -1.29
CA HIS A 97 -6.39 -2.79 -1.83
C HIS A 97 -7.24 -1.72 -1.14
N ARG A 98 -8.34 -1.35 -1.78
CA ARG A 98 -9.34 -0.42 -1.22
C ARG A 98 -10.06 -1.01 -0.01
N ALA A 99 -10.55 -0.15 0.89
CA ALA A 99 -11.50 -0.56 1.91
C ALA A 99 -12.83 -1.04 1.29
N ALA A 100 -13.44 -2.03 1.93
CA ALA A 100 -14.72 -2.63 1.56
C ALA A 100 -15.60 -2.78 2.82
N PRO A 101 -16.93 -2.98 2.69
CA PRO A 101 -17.82 -3.13 3.85
C PRO A 101 -17.37 -4.19 4.86
N SER A 102 -16.90 -5.35 4.37
CA SER A 102 -16.40 -6.45 5.21
C SER A 102 -15.01 -6.20 5.79
N MET A 103 -14.30 -5.17 5.31
CA MET A 103 -13.00 -4.65 5.77
C MET A 103 -12.05 -5.73 6.32
N TYR A 104 -11.55 -6.59 5.43
CA TYR A 104 -10.59 -7.63 5.75
C TYR A 104 -9.17 -7.05 5.69
N ILE A 105 -8.64 -6.59 6.82
CA ILE A 105 -7.33 -5.90 6.92
C ILE A 105 -6.20 -6.77 7.47
N GLU A 106 -6.53 -8.00 7.86
CA GLU A 106 -5.58 -8.96 8.43
C GLU A 106 -4.48 -9.38 7.43
N GLY A 107 -4.70 -9.15 6.14
CA GLY A 107 -3.86 -9.54 5.00
C GLY A 107 -3.18 -8.40 4.25
N CYS A 108 -3.25 -7.16 4.74
CA CYS A 108 -3.31 -6.03 3.81
C CYS A 108 -2.57 -4.78 4.29
N ILE A 109 -2.07 -4.03 3.32
CA ILE A 109 -1.64 -2.64 3.47
C ILE A 109 -2.81 -1.80 2.98
N LEU A 110 -3.47 -1.07 3.86
CA LEU A 110 -4.65 -0.28 3.52
C LEU A 110 -4.26 1.18 3.23
N PRO A 111 -4.38 1.68 1.98
CA PRO A 111 -4.20 3.09 1.68
C PRO A 111 -5.37 3.89 2.25
N VAL A 112 -5.06 4.91 3.03
CA VAL A 112 -6.04 5.76 3.69
C VAL A 112 -5.59 7.21 3.70
N HIS A 113 -6.56 8.11 3.57
CA HIS A 113 -6.33 9.54 3.66
C HIS A 113 -7.28 10.11 4.70
N PHE A 114 -6.74 10.96 5.57
CA PHE A 114 -7.54 11.68 6.55
C PHE A 114 -7.08 13.14 6.55
N ASN A 115 -8.04 14.06 6.46
CA ASN A 115 -7.73 15.48 6.66
C ASN A 115 -7.57 15.79 8.15
N THR A 116 -8.18 14.96 9.01
CA THR A 116 -8.03 14.99 10.48
C THR A 116 -8.28 13.57 11.02
N PHE A 117 -7.25 12.88 11.51
CA PHE A 117 -7.44 11.64 12.28
C PHE A 117 -6.60 11.69 13.56
N SER A 118 -7.26 11.53 14.69
CA SER A 118 -6.67 11.48 16.03
C SER A 118 -6.83 10.11 16.70
N ALA A 119 -7.43 9.12 16.02
CA ALA A 119 -7.70 7.80 16.61
C ALA A 119 -6.62 6.77 16.28
N SER A 120 -6.30 5.91 17.26
CA SER A 120 -5.31 4.84 17.16
C SER A 120 -5.73 3.67 16.25
N THR A 121 -7.01 3.59 15.86
CA THR A 121 -7.57 2.48 15.08
C THR A 121 -8.61 2.93 14.07
N ILE A 122 -8.65 2.24 12.91
CA ILE A 122 -9.69 2.42 11.88
C ILE A 122 -10.95 1.60 12.23
N ARG A 123 -12.12 2.24 12.17
CA ARG A 123 -13.41 1.54 12.34
C ARG A 123 -13.82 0.81 11.08
N LYS A 124 -14.24 -0.45 11.22
CA LYS A 124 -14.78 -1.25 10.11
C LYS A 124 -16.01 -0.60 9.49
N GLY A 125 -16.09 -0.64 8.16
CA GLY A 125 -17.21 -0.10 7.39
C GLY A 125 -17.28 1.43 7.25
N ASP A 126 -16.30 2.18 7.76
CA ASP A 126 -16.30 3.65 7.67
C ASP A 126 -16.44 4.13 6.22
N ARG A 127 -17.47 4.93 5.96
CA ARG A 127 -17.84 5.37 4.61
C ARG A 127 -16.81 6.31 3.99
N LEU A 128 -16.21 7.18 4.78
CA LEU A 128 -15.21 8.15 4.29
C LEU A 128 -13.94 7.41 3.91
N ILE A 129 -13.46 6.51 4.77
CA ILE A 129 -12.29 5.67 4.51
C ILE A 129 -12.51 4.84 3.25
N ARG A 130 -13.70 4.29 3.07
CA ARG A 130 -14.05 3.56 1.85
C ARG A 130 -13.95 4.44 0.60
N SER A 131 -14.59 5.61 0.59
CA SER A 131 -14.54 6.52 -0.57
C SER A 131 -13.10 6.91 -0.90
N LYS A 132 -12.34 7.36 0.09
CA LYS A 132 -10.96 7.80 -0.11
C LYS A 132 -10.03 6.68 -0.54
N SER A 133 -10.18 5.48 0.03
CA SER A 133 -9.39 4.33 -0.42
C SER A 133 -9.70 3.92 -1.88
N ILE A 134 -10.92 4.14 -2.37
CA ILE A 134 -11.27 3.90 -3.77
C ILE A 134 -10.53 4.91 -4.67
N GLU A 135 -10.62 6.19 -4.35
CA GLU A 135 -9.93 7.27 -5.08
C GLU A 135 -8.41 7.02 -5.12
N LEU A 136 -7.82 6.58 -4.00
CA LEU A 136 -6.39 6.24 -3.92
C LEU A 136 -6.03 5.05 -4.81
N MET A 137 -6.81 3.97 -4.78
CA MET A 137 -6.54 2.80 -5.63
C MET A 137 -6.72 3.11 -7.12
N ASP A 138 -7.70 3.94 -7.48
CA ASP A 138 -7.89 4.40 -8.86
C ASP A 138 -6.70 5.25 -9.33
N LYS A 139 -6.16 6.10 -8.45
CA LYS A 139 -4.92 6.88 -8.72
C LYS A 139 -3.70 5.98 -8.90
N ILE A 140 -3.53 4.96 -8.05
CA ILE A 140 -2.45 3.96 -8.18
C ILE A 140 -2.58 3.21 -9.52
N GLN A 141 -3.78 2.71 -9.84
CA GLN A 141 -4.03 1.96 -11.07
C GLN A 141 -3.75 2.82 -12.32
N SER A 142 -4.20 4.07 -12.32
CA SER A 142 -3.96 5.01 -13.42
C SER A 142 -2.44 5.25 -13.60
N ARG A 143 -1.72 5.56 -12.52
CA ARG A 143 -0.27 5.81 -12.58
C ARG A 143 0.51 4.58 -13.03
N TRP A 144 0.14 3.40 -12.54
CA TRP A 144 0.70 2.13 -12.99
C TRP A 144 0.59 1.96 -14.51
N SER A 145 -0.61 2.16 -15.05
CA SER A 145 -0.86 2.05 -16.50
C SER A 145 -0.09 3.08 -17.31
N THR A 146 -0.02 4.35 -16.85
CA THR A 146 0.77 5.39 -17.52
C THR A 146 2.24 5.01 -17.62
N LEU A 147 2.85 4.57 -16.51
CA LEU A 147 4.27 4.22 -16.48
C LEU A 147 4.58 3.03 -17.38
N LEU A 148 3.79 1.94 -17.29
CA LEU A 148 3.96 0.78 -18.17
C LEU A 148 3.81 1.14 -19.65
N ASN A 149 2.84 1.98 -20.01
CA ASN A 149 2.59 2.34 -21.40
C ASN A 149 3.58 3.38 -21.95
N SER A 150 4.30 4.10 -21.08
CA SER A 150 5.29 5.09 -21.50
C SER A 150 6.56 4.49 -22.12
N GLY A 151 6.82 3.19 -21.89
CA GLY A 151 8.06 2.53 -22.29
C GLY A 151 9.29 2.92 -21.46
N THR A 152 9.15 3.84 -20.48
CA THR A 152 10.27 4.30 -19.64
C THR A 152 10.67 3.31 -18.55
N VAL A 153 9.80 2.34 -18.25
CA VAL A 153 10.05 1.27 -17.29
C VAL A 153 9.86 -0.08 -17.95
N THR A 154 10.66 -1.06 -17.53
CA THR A 154 10.55 -2.45 -18.00
C THR A 154 10.61 -3.39 -16.79
N GLY A 155 9.93 -4.54 -16.88
CA GLY A 155 9.88 -5.55 -15.82
C GLY A 155 8.89 -5.27 -14.69
N ALA A 156 9.08 -5.94 -13.55
CA ALA A 156 8.11 -5.95 -12.46
C ALA A 156 8.24 -4.69 -11.58
N PRO A 157 7.16 -3.91 -11.39
CA PRO A 157 7.14 -2.85 -10.39
C PRO A 157 7.28 -3.40 -8.98
N THR A 158 7.78 -2.57 -8.08
CA THR A 158 8.05 -2.94 -6.69
C THR A 158 7.43 -1.97 -5.70
N LEU A 159 7.17 -2.50 -4.50
CA LEU A 159 6.98 -1.75 -3.29
C LEU A 159 8.24 -1.91 -2.42
N CYS A 160 8.89 -0.79 -2.10
CA CYS A 160 9.88 -0.76 -1.03
C CYS A 160 9.20 -0.40 0.30
N ILE A 161 9.50 -1.14 1.37
CA ILE A 161 9.04 -0.86 2.74
C ILE A 161 10.26 -0.61 3.61
N ALA A 162 10.34 0.56 4.25
CA ALA A 162 11.50 0.99 5.02
C ALA A 162 11.12 1.84 6.27
N GLU A 163 12.12 2.15 7.09
CA GLU A 163 12.03 3.03 8.28
C GLU A 163 12.24 4.50 7.96
N THR A 164 13.03 4.76 6.92
CA THR A 164 13.47 6.09 6.56
C THR A 164 13.09 6.38 5.12
N LEU A 165 12.94 7.65 4.80
CA LEU A 165 12.91 8.09 3.42
C LEU A 165 14.29 7.80 2.78
N PRO A 166 14.35 7.40 1.50
CA PRO A 166 15.60 7.37 0.76
C PRO A 166 16.12 8.81 0.61
N ALA A 167 17.44 8.97 0.55
CA ALA A 167 18.10 10.28 0.52
C ALA A 167 17.63 11.18 -0.65
N GLU A 168 17.12 10.58 -1.73
CA GLU A 168 16.66 11.27 -2.94
C GLU A 168 15.16 11.65 -2.92
N LEU A 169 14.46 11.40 -1.82
CA LEU A 169 13.02 11.69 -1.72
C LEU A 169 12.80 13.19 -1.41
N SER A 170 12.90 14.04 -2.44
CA SER A 170 12.46 15.43 -2.37
C SER A 170 10.92 15.48 -2.31
N THR A 171 10.35 15.43 -1.10
CA THR A 171 8.90 15.38 -0.94
C THR A 171 8.27 16.74 -1.24
N ASN A 172 7.47 16.84 -2.30
CA ASN A 172 6.51 17.92 -2.42
C ASN A 172 5.26 17.57 -1.59
N ARG A 173 5.21 18.03 -0.33
CA ARG A 173 4.06 17.82 0.57
C ARG A 173 2.98 18.91 0.44
N SER A 174 3.11 19.84 -0.50
CA SER A 174 2.17 20.97 -0.65
C SER A 174 0.71 20.54 -0.86
N HIS A 175 0.48 19.32 -1.35
CA HIS A 175 -0.86 18.76 -1.59
C HIS A 175 -1.39 17.86 -0.46
N ALA A 176 -0.64 17.63 0.63
CA ALA A 176 -1.09 16.76 1.72
C ALA A 176 -2.18 17.40 2.62
N HIS A 177 -2.44 18.71 2.44
CA HIS A 177 -3.38 19.50 3.25
C HIS A 177 -4.47 20.21 2.43
N ALA A 178 -4.61 19.91 1.14
CA ALA A 178 -5.64 20.49 0.28
C ALA A 178 -6.94 19.66 0.30
#